data_AF-A0A527IC96-F1
#
_entry.id   AF-A0A527IC96-F1
#
_cell.length_a   1.000
_cell.length_b   1.000
_cell.length_c   1.000
_cell.angle_alpha   90.00
_cell.angle_beta   90.00
_cell.angle_gamma   90.00
#
_symmetry.space_group_name_H-M   'P 1'
#
loop_
_entity.id
_entity.type
_entity.pdbx_description
1 polymer ?
#
loop_
_entity_poly.entity_id
_entity_poly.type
_entity_poly.pdbx_seq_one_letter_code
_entity_poly.pdbx_strand_id
1 'polypeptide(L)'
;IIRRSPAVDLVIGPQTYHRLPDVLARVRGGEKIVETDYAIEDKFEHLPQPKRAEVIKRGVTAFLTVQEGCDKFCTFCVVPYTRGSEVSRPVAQIVAEAERLAEAGVREVTLLGQNVNAWPCQALTFWPSSV
;
A
#
# COMPACT_ATOMS: atom_id res chain seq x y z
N ILE A 1 -8.49 8.62 -20.40
CA ILE A 1 -8.44 9.93 -19.68
C ILE A 1 -7.73 10.97 -20.54
N ILE A 2 -6.48 10.74 -20.94
CA ILE A 2 -5.66 11.67 -21.74
C ILE A 2 -6.38 12.20 -23.00
N ARG A 3 -7.09 11.34 -23.75
CA ARG A 3 -7.87 11.77 -24.92
C ARG A 3 -9.00 12.76 -24.59
N ARG A 4 -9.64 12.64 -23.42
CA ARG A 4 -10.80 13.46 -23.02
C ARG A 4 -10.41 14.71 -22.23
N SER A 5 -9.23 14.73 -21.61
CA SER A 5 -8.70 15.86 -20.87
C SER A 5 -7.24 16.12 -21.28
N PRO A 6 -7.02 17.00 -22.28
CA PRO A 6 -5.69 17.26 -22.83
C PRO A 6 -4.68 17.86 -21.83
N ALA A 7 -5.18 18.46 -20.74
CA ALA A 7 -4.38 19.01 -19.64
C ALA A 7 -3.81 17.92 -18.70
N VAL A 8 -4.14 16.65 -18.92
CA VAL A 8 -3.60 15.53 -18.13
C VAL A 8 -2.39 14.95 -18.86
N ASP A 9 -1.22 15.07 -18.24
CA ASP A 9 0.05 14.55 -18.78
C ASP A 9 0.48 13.23 -18.11
N LEU A 10 -0.14 12.86 -16.99
CA LEU A 10 0.15 11.64 -16.24
C LEU A 10 -1.13 10.95 -15.75
N VAL A 11 -1.21 9.64 -15.98
CA VAL A 11 -2.13 8.73 -15.27
C VAL A 11 -1.30 7.62 -14.64
N ILE A 12 -1.44 7.42 -13.32
CA ILE A 12 -0.72 6.37 -12.59
C ILE A 12 -1.70 5.48 -11.82
N GLY A 13 -1.43 4.18 -11.84
CA GLY A 13 -2.23 3.15 -11.19
C GLY A 13 -1.90 3.00 -9.70
N PRO A 14 -2.84 2.41 -8.92
CA PRO A 14 -2.66 2.21 -7.49
C PRO A 14 -1.59 1.17 -7.14
N GLN A 15 -1.09 0.38 -8.09
CA GLN A 15 -0.03 -0.60 -7.84
C GLN A 15 1.37 -0.09 -8.24
N THR A 16 1.45 0.97 -9.04
CA THR A 16 2.72 1.48 -9.60
C THR A 16 3.15 2.82 -9.03
N TYR A 17 2.41 3.40 -8.07
CA TYR A 17 2.68 4.75 -7.57
C TYR A 17 4.03 4.94 -6.86
N HIS A 18 4.72 3.86 -6.48
CA HIS A 18 6.11 3.92 -6.02
C HIS A 18 7.06 4.46 -7.12
N ARG A 19 6.72 4.27 -8.40
CA ARG A 19 7.46 4.78 -9.58
C ARG A 19 7.16 6.25 -9.89
N LEU A 20 6.28 6.89 -9.11
CA LEU A 20 5.88 8.28 -9.34
C LEU A 20 7.06 9.25 -9.50
N PRO A 21 8.16 9.18 -8.71
CA PRO A 21 9.31 10.06 -8.90
C PRO A 21 9.92 9.98 -10.31
N ASP A 22 10.12 8.76 -10.82
CA ASP A 22 10.72 8.52 -12.14
C ASP A 22 9.78 8.97 -13.26
N VAL A 23 8.50 8.64 -13.11
CA VAL A 23 7.47 9.03 -14.08
C VAL A 23 7.32 10.56 -14.13
N LEU A 24 7.39 11.26 -12.99
CA LEU A 24 7.36 12.72 -12.95
C LEU A 24 8.57 13.34 -13.67
N ALA A 25 9.75 12.73 -13.58
CA ALA A 25 10.94 13.22 -14.29
C ALA A 25 10.74 13.17 -15.82
N ARG A 26 10.16 12.09 -16.33
CA ARG A 26 9.85 11.93 -17.77
C ARG A 26 8.76 12.89 -18.26
N VAL A 27 7.71 13.09 -17.46
CA VAL A 27 6.64 14.06 -17.79
C VAL A 27 7.18 15.49 -17.85
N ARG A 28 8.13 15.85 -16.98
CA ARG A 28 8.84 17.15 -17.08
C ARG A 28 9.65 17.30 -18.37
N GLY A 29 10.06 16.19 -18.98
CA GLY A 29 10.69 16.14 -20.31
C GLY A 29 9.71 16.28 -21.47
N GLY A 30 8.40 16.40 -21.20
CA GLY A 30 7.34 16.56 -22.21
C GLY A 30 6.62 15.28 -22.62
N GLU A 31 6.92 14.14 -21.99
CA GLU A 31 6.22 12.88 -22.24
C GLU A 31 4.81 12.87 -21.60
N LYS A 32 3.84 12.29 -22.31
CA LYS A 32 2.54 11.93 -21.72
C LYS A 32 2.53 10.45 -21.35
N ILE A 33 2.35 10.15 -20.05
CA ILE A 33 2.53 8.79 -19.52
C ILE A 33 1.23 8.24 -18.95
N VAL A 34 0.95 6.96 -19.26
CA VAL A 34 -0.11 6.16 -18.65
C VAL A 34 0.54 4.90 -18.08
N GLU A 35 0.69 4.86 -16.77
CA GLU A 35 1.27 3.74 -16.03
C GLU A 35 0.19 3.11 -15.14
N THR A 36 -0.69 2.30 -15.73
CA THR A 36 -1.84 1.70 -15.02
C THR A 36 -1.74 0.20 -14.88
N ASP A 37 -0.67 -0.40 -15.37
CA ASP A 37 -0.48 -1.85 -15.32
C ASP A 37 -0.19 -2.33 -13.90
N TYR A 38 -0.43 -3.61 -13.67
CA TYR A 38 -0.11 -4.26 -12.41
C TYR A 38 1.40 -4.55 -12.37
N ALA A 39 2.10 -3.92 -11.42
CA ALA A 39 3.52 -4.18 -11.20
C ALA A 39 3.72 -5.62 -10.67
N ILE A 40 4.74 -6.29 -11.17
CA ILE A 40 5.21 -7.59 -10.64
C ILE A 40 5.98 -7.37 -9.33
N GLU A 41 6.59 -6.19 -9.17
CA GLU A 41 7.35 -5.78 -7.98
C GLU A 41 6.44 -5.45 -6.79
N ASP A 42 6.87 -5.84 -5.59
CA ASP A 42 6.21 -5.42 -4.35
C ASP A 42 6.47 -3.94 -4.11
N LYS A 43 5.44 -3.11 -4.33
CA LYS A 43 5.53 -1.66 -4.11
C LYS A 43 5.91 -1.31 -2.67
N PHE A 44 5.52 -2.12 -1.68
CA PHE A 44 5.77 -1.81 -0.27
C PHE A 44 7.25 -1.88 0.08
N GLU A 45 8.06 -2.61 -0.69
CA GLU A 45 9.52 -2.60 -0.57
C GLU A 45 10.16 -1.30 -1.08
N HIS A 46 9.49 -0.63 -2.03
CA HIS A 46 9.99 0.55 -2.72
C HIS A 46 9.43 1.86 -2.16
N LEU A 47 8.38 1.79 -1.34
CA LEU A 47 7.76 2.98 -0.77
C LEU A 47 8.67 3.63 0.27
N PRO A 48 8.78 4.97 0.26
CA PRO A 48 9.54 5.68 1.28
C PRO A 48 8.89 5.43 2.64
N GLN A 49 9.71 5.05 3.61
CA GLN A 49 9.26 4.91 4.98
C GLN A 49 8.81 6.29 5.52
N PRO A 50 7.67 6.37 6.22
CA PRO A 50 7.20 7.65 6.76
C PRO A 50 8.21 8.18 7.77
N LYS A 51 8.49 9.49 7.72
CA LYS A 51 9.43 10.09 8.66
C LYS A 51 8.82 10.10 10.06
N ARG A 52 9.62 9.80 11.08
CA ARG A 52 9.18 9.81 12.50
C ARG A 52 8.40 11.08 12.88
N ALA A 53 8.87 12.24 12.44
CA ALA A 53 8.21 13.52 12.68
C ALA A 53 6.80 13.62 12.05
N GLU A 54 6.60 13.02 10.88
CA GLU A 54 5.29 12.98 10.20
C GLU A 54 4.33 12.02 10.90
N VAL A 55 4.83 10.90 11.42
CA VAL A 55 4.05 9.95 12.23
C VAL A 55 3.59 10.60 13.53
N ILE A 56 4.50 11.26 14.27
CA ILE A 56 4.16 11.98 15.52
C ILE A 56 3.07 13.02 15.26
N LYS A 57 3.16 13.76 14.14
CA LYS A 57 2.17 14.78 13.77
C LYS A 57 0.76 14.18 13.52
N ARG A 58 0.66 12.92 13.08
CA ARG A 58 -0.62 12.23 12.85
C ARG A 58 -1.29 11.76 14.14
N GLY A 59 -0.53 11.64 15.23
CA GLY A 59 -1.05 11.34 16.57
C GLY A 59 -0.78 9.89 17.01
N VAL A 60 -1.64 9.38 17.89
CA VAL A 60 -1.47 8.06 18.55
C VAL A 60 -2.07 6.89 17.77
N THR A 61 -2.74 7.16 16.64
CA THR A 61 -3.38 6.14 15.81
C THR A 61 -2.72 6.06 14.43
N ALA A 62 -2.63 4.87 13.86
CA ALA A 62 -2.08 4.67 12.51
C ALA A 62 -2.79 3.56 11.73
N PHE A 63 -2.85 3.72 10.42
CA PHE A 63 -3.30 2.70 9.48
C PHE A 63 -2.10 1.87 9.00
N LEU A 64 -2.24 0.55 9.02
CA LEU A 64 -1.22 -0.38 8.55
C LEU A 64 -1.84 -1.33 7.52
N THR A 65 -1.53 -1.13 6.24
CA THR A 65 -2.05 -1.97 5.16
C THR A 65 -1.39 -3.34 5.20
N VAL A 66 -2.17 -4.41 5.34
CA VAL A 66 -1.68 -5.80 5.38
C VAL A 66 -1.96 -6.56 4.08
N GLN A 67 -2.95 -6.13 3.32
CA GLN A 67 -3.41 -6.82 2.12
C GLN A 67 -3.89 -5.80 1.08
N GLU A 68 -3.70 -6.13 -0.18
CA GLU A 68 -4.31 -5.42 -1.30
C GLU A 68 -4.91 -6.38 -2.33
N GLY A 69 -5.84 -5.87 -3.13
CA GLY A 69 -6.57 -6.69 -4.09
C GLY A 69 -7.57 -7.61 -3.39
N CYS A 70 -8.35 -8.36 -4.17
CA CYS A 70 -9.33 -9.29 -3.62
C CYS A 70 -9.74 -10.32 -4.67
N ASP A 71 -9.67 -11.60 -4.30
CA ASP A 71 -10.10 -12.71 -5.15
C ASP A 71 -11.56 -13.12 -4.88
N LYS A 72 -12.29 -12.31 -4.10
CA LYS A 72 -13.73 -12.49 -3.89
C LYS A 72 -14.52 -11.74 -4.96
N PHE A 73 -15.11 -12.50 -5.87
CA PHE A 73 -15.97 -11.99 -6.95
C PHE A 73 -17.40 -11.72 -6.44
N CYS A 74 -17.52 -10.82 -5.47
CA CYS A 74 -18.83 -10.40 -4.97
C CYS A 74 -19.61 -9.70 -6.09
N THR A 75 -20.92 -9.94 -6.19
CA THR A 75 -21.80 -9.46 -7.28
C THR A 75 -21.79 -7.94 -7.45
N PHE A 76 -21.46 -7.19 -6.40
CA PHE A 76 -21.42 -5.74 -6.39
C PHE A 76 -20.00 -5.16 -6.47
N CYS A 77 -18.96 -5.99 -6.38
CA CYS A 77 -17.60 -5.52 -6.11
C CYS A 77 -16.76 -5.43 -7.38
N VAL A 78 -16.26 -4.22 -7.69
CA VAL A 78 -15.39 -3.96 -8.84
C VAL A 78 -13.90 -4.26 -8.56
N VAL A 79 -13.55 -4.55 -7.30
CA VAL A 79 -12.16 -4.68 -6.83
C VAL A 79 -11.34 -5.69 -7.64
N PRO A 80 -11.82 -6.92 -7.92
CA PRO A 80 -11.01 -7.91 -8.66
C PRO A 80 -10.52 -7.38 -10.02
N TYR A 81 -11.24 -6.44 -10.62
CA TYR A 81 -10.92 -5.88 -11.94
C TYR A 81 -10.07 -4.61 -11.88
N THR A 82 -10.11 -3.87 -10.77
CA THR A 82 -9.54 -2.51 -10.66
C THR A 82 -8.37 -2.41 -9.68
N ARG A 83 -8.20 -3.39 -8.81
CA ARG A 83 -7.14 -3.46 -7.79
C ARG A 83 -6.23 -4.68 -7.94
N GLY A 84 -6.57 -5.59 -8.85
CA GLY A 84 -5.83 -6.82 -9.11
C GLY A 84 -6.20 -7.95 -8.15
N SER A 85 -5.51 -9.07 -8.33
CA SER A 85 -5.61 -10.26 -7.49
C SER A 85 -5.20 -9.98 -6.04
N GLU A 86 -5.65 -10.83 -5.13
CA GLU A 86 -5.31 -10.74 -3.72
C GLU A 86 -3.80 -10.93 -3.48
N VAL A 87 -3.19 -9.96 -2.79
CA VAL A 87 -1.80 -10.00 -2.37
C VAL A 87 -1.73 -9.67 -0.88
N SER A 88 -1.22 -10.61 -0.10
CA SER A 88 -0.99 -10.45 1.33
C SER A 88 0.47 -10.10 1.59
N ARG A 89 0.73 -9.04 2.35
CA ARG A 89 2.09 -8.66 2.74
C ARG A 89 2.66 -9.67 3.73
N PRO A 90 3.96 -10.01 3.65
CA PRO A 90 4.62 -10.89 4.60
C PRO A 90 4.53 -10.36 6.04
N VAL A 91 4.31 -11.26 7.00
CA VAL A 91 4.19 -10.90 8.41
C VAL A 91 5.39 -10.10 8.92
N ALA A 92 6.61 -10.46 8.51
CA ALA A 92 7.83 -9.75 8.90
C ALA A 92 7.83 -8.27 8.48
N GLN A 93 7.31 -7.93 7.29
CA GLN A 93 7.19 -6.53 6.86
C GLN A 93 6.19 -5.77 7.75
N ILE A 94 5.06 -6.41 8.09
CA ILE A 94 4.01 -5.81 8.93
C ILE A 94 4.51 -5.57 10.34
N VAL A 95 5.21 -6.55 10.95
CA VAL A 95 5.81 -6.41 12.28
C VAL A 95 6.83 -5.27 12.29
N ALA A 96 7.75 -5.24 11.34
CA ALA A 96 8.76 -4.19 11.28
C ALA A 96 8.14 -2.79 11.13
N GLU A 97 7.07 -2.65 10.35
CA GLU A 97 6.35 -1.37 10.21
C GLU A 97 5.59 -0.99 11.49
N ALA A 98 4.94 -1.95 12.16
CA ALA A 98 4.28 -1.75 13.44
C ALA A 98 5.25 -1.32 14.55
N GLU A 99 6.43 -1.94 14.62
CA GLU A 99 7.49 -1.57 15.57
C GLU A 99 7.93 -0.11 15.37
N ARG A 100 8.19 0.31 14.13
CA ARG A 100 8.53 1.70 13.81
C ARG A 100 7.43 2.69 14.21
N LEU A 101 6.17 2.34 13.99
CA LEU A 101 5.03 3.15 14.41
C LEU A 101 4.98 3.26 15.95
N ALA A 102 5.17 2.16 16.66
CA ALA A 102 5.17 2.13 18.12
C ALA A 102 6.31 2.98 18.71
N GLU A 103 7.52 2.87 18.14
CA GLU A 103 8.68 3.69 18.50
C GLU A 103 8.41 5.18 18.30
N ALA A 104 7.62 5.54 17.28
CA ALA A 104 7.21 6.90 16.99
C ALA A 104 6.07 7.43 17.89
N GLY A 105 5.53 6.61 18.81
CA GLY A 105 4.50 7.02 19.76
C GLY A 105 3.08 6.58 19.41
N VAL A 106 2.89 5.81 18.33
CA VAL A 106 1.59 5.20 18.01
C VAL A 106 1.23 4.18 19.10
N ARG A 107 -0.05 4.12 19.46
CA ARG A 107 -0.64 3.23 20.47
C ARG A 107 -1.79 2.40 19.92
N GLU A 108 -2.38 2.83 18.81
CA GLU A 108 -3.44 2.10 18.13
C GLU A 108 -3.08 1.90 16.66
N VAL A 109 -3.12 0.66 16.20
CA VAL A 109 -2.88 0.30 14.81
C VAL A 109 -4.14 -0.35 14.25
N THR A 110 -4.67 0.22 13.17
CA THR A 110 -5.79 -0.37 12.43
C THR A 110 -5.25 -1.05 11.18
N LEU A 111 -5.43 -2.36 11.08
CA LEU A 111 -5.04 -3.14 9.91
C LEU A 111 -5.99 -2.85 8.74
N LEU A 112 -5.43 -2.54 7.56
CA LEU A 112 -6.20 -2.26 6.36
C LEU A 112 -6.01 -3.34 5.29
N GLY A 113 -7.11 -3.67 4.61
CA GLY A 113 -7.14 -4.57 3.45
C GLY A 113 -8.56 -4.70 2.92
N GLN A 114 -8.72 -5.16 1.67
CA GLN A 114 -10.06 -5.37 1.10
C GLN A 114 -10.80 -6.54 1.75
N ASN A 115 -10.08 -7.58 2.14
CA ASN A 115 -10.61 -8.70 2.90
C ASN A 115 -9.59 -9.14 3.95
N VAL A 116 -9.46 -8.34 5.01
CA VAL A 116 -8.49 -8.58 6.10
C VAL A 116 -8.56 -9.99 6.70
N ASN A 117 -9.74 -10.62 6.65
CA ASN A 117 -9.96 -11.98 7.13
C ASN A 117 -9.25 -13.07 6.29
N ALA A 118 -8.86 -12.75 5.06
CA ALA A 118 -8.09 -13.65 4.19
C ALA A 118 -6.56 -13.49 4.36
N TRP A 119 -6.09 -12.50 5.11
CA TRP A 119 -4.66 -12.37 5.39
C TRP A 119 -4.18 -13.58 6.20
N PRO A 120 -3.20 -14.35 5.71
CA PRO A 120 -2.82 -15.61 6.32
C PRO A 120 -2.18 -15.36 7.68
N CYS A 121 -2.72 -16.01 8.72
CA CYS A 121 -2.06 -16.07 10.01
C CYS A 121 -0.88 -17.04 9.91
N GLN A 122 0.29 -16.54 9.56
CA GLN A 122 1.53 -17.26 9.84
C GLN A 122 1.77 -17.09 11.35
N ALA A 123 1.56 -18.16 12.12
CA ALA A 123 1.71 -18.14 13.57
C ALA A 123 3.14 -17.67 13.93
N LEU A 124 3.28 -16.38 14.28
CA LEU A 124 4.49 -15.87 14.88
C LEU A 124 4.61 -16.53 16.25
N THR A 125 5.57 -17.44 16.39
CA THR A 125 5.95 -18.02 17.67
C THR A 125 6.75 -17.00 18.51
N PHE A 126 6.21 -15.78 18.67
CA PHE A 126 6.94 -14.64 19.22
C PHE A 126 6.26 -13.96 20.40
N TRP A 127 5.08 -14.42 20.84
CA TRP A 127 4.50 -13.94 22.09
C TRP A 127 4.98 -14.80 23.25
N PRO A 128 5.92 -14.34 24.11
CA PRO A 128 6.19 -15.04 25.34
C PRO A 128 4.91 -15.03 26.18
N SER A 129 4.34 -16.22 26.35
CA SER A 129 3.27 -16.51 27.29
C SER A 129 3.78 -16.25 28.71
N SER A 130 3.76 -14.99 29.11
CA SER A 130 3.99 -14.56 30.49
C SER A 130 3.15 -13.31 30.75
N VAL A 131 1.84 -13.55 30.86
CA VAL A 131 0.92 -12.81 31.73
C VAL A 131 0.18 -13.85 32.55
#